data_AF-A0A2S0X0D0-F1
#
_entry.id   AF-A0A2S0X0D0-F1
#
_cell.length_a   1.000
_cell.length_b   1.000
_cell.length_c   1.000
_cell.angle_alpha   90.00
_cell.angle_beta   90.00
_cell.angle_gamma   90.00
#
_symmetry.space_group_name_H-M   'P 1'
#
loop_
_entity.id
_entity.type
_entity.pdbx_description
1 polymer ?
#
loop_
_entity_poly.entity_id
_entity_poly.type
_entity_poly.pdbx_seq_one_letter_code
_entity_poly.pdbx_strand_id
1 'polypeptide(L)'
;MPTRSPTGRLVRTFDMPSSLVGGAATLRWREGRSEGPDQRSAAPPPPLPEPRTGLAVRLSVTADQSASEPEASLADEPEVRRALAAGDRTSVSTVVAGHPSSPLAWTELADLADSEGRAIESFAFASVAADFAREQLTAAGWQPGDLVPWSDEPNRAYLRALDTQRRAAQSLGLGDRAARLADELATADAGAPARIASEFTPTQLITIISTSETFTPATSVETHTGDPLAEPAASDAAAGED
;
A
#
# COMPACT_ATOMS: atom_id res chain seq x y z
N MET A 1 -16.95 -53.37 16.77
CA MET A 1 -17.74 -52.63 17.78
C MET A 1 -16.76 -51.97 18.77
N PRO A 2 -17.12 -50.79 19.32
CA PRO A 2 -16.37 -49.53 19.21
C PRO A 2 -15.65 -49.21 20.55
N THR A 3 -14.94 -48.11 20.83
CA THR A 3 -15.13 -46.67 20.59
C THR A 3 -13.87 -45.86 20.98
N ARG A 4 -13.55 -44.85 20.15
CA ARG A 4 -13.11 -43.45 20.45
C ARG A 4 -11.93 -43.13 21.40
N SER A 5 -10.95 -42.42 20.83
CA SER A 5 -10.05 -41.43 21.47
C SER A 5 -10.82 -40.23 22.07
N PRO A 6 -10.18 -39.36 22.90
CA PRO A 6 -9.51 -38.18 22.31
C PRO A 6 -8.33 -37.55 23.10
N THR A 7 -7.38 -36.98 22.35
CA THR A 7 -6.68 -35.69 22.61
C THR A 7 -5.78 -35.53 23.86
N GLY A 8 -4.46 -35.63 23.66
CA GLY A 8 -3.44 -35.09 24.56
C GLY A 8 -2.67 -33.93 23.90
N ARG A 9 -3.23 -32.71 23.96
CA ARG A 9 -2.58 -31.45 23.57
C ARG A 9 -1.72 -30.99 24.77
N LEU A 10 -0.40 -30.96 24.61
CA LEU A 10 0.49 -30.30 25.59
C LEU A 10 0.31 -28.79 25.51
N VAL A 11 -0.40 -28.21 26.48
CA VAL A 11 -0.41 -26.78 26.76
C VAL A 11 0.78 -26.51 27.68
N ARG A 12 1.81 -25.81 27.20
CA ARG A 12 2.79 -25.18 28.08
C ARG A 12 2.18 -23.89 28.62
N THR A 13 1.67 -23.96 29.84
CA THR A 13 1.38 -22.80 30.69
C THR A 13 2.71 -22.13 31.03
N PHE A 14 2.91 -20.90 30.53
CA PHE A 14 4.00 -20.04 30.95
C PHE A 14 3.46 -19.15 32.08
N ASP A 15 3.90 -19.46 33.30
CA ASP A 15 3.62 -18.72 34.52
C ASP A 15 4.57 -17.50 34.58
N MET A 16 4.01 -16.30 34.73
CA MET A 16 4.77 -15.06 34.91
C MET A 16 4.47 -14.51 36.31
N PRO A 17 5.49 -14.15 37.12
CA PRO A 17 5.26 -13.57 38.43
C PRO A 17 4.84 -12.10 38.33
N SER A 18 3.69 -11.81 38.95
CA SER A 18 3.23 -10.48 39.35
C SER A 18 4.23 -9.81 40.30
N SER A 19 4.57 -8.54 40.06
CA SER A 19 4.57 -7.49 41.10
C SER A 19 4.90 -6.09 40.57
N LEU A 20 4.25 -5.11 41.22
CA LEU A 20 4.48 -3.65 41.28
C LEU A 20 3.92 -2.84 40.10
N VAL A 21 2.70 -2.29 40.17
CA VAL A 21 2.16 -1.21 41.03
C VAL A 21 3.01 0.07 41.02
N GLY A 22 2.44 1.10 40.37
CA GLY A 22 2.45 2.48 40.87
C GLY A 22 3.32 3.47 40.11
N GLY A 23 2.69 4.46 39.47
CA GLY A 23 3.40 5.67 39.03
C GLY A 23 2.72 6.48 37.94
N ALA A 24 1.55 7.07 38.21
CA ALA A 24 0.97 8.10 37.36
C ALA A 24 1.81 9.38 37.46
N ALA A 25 2.45 9.80 36.36
CA ALA A 25 3.18 11.05 36.27
C ALA A 25 2.25 12.17 35.77
N THR A 26 1.75 12.99 36.70
CA THR A 26 1.07 14.25 36.40
C THR A 26 2.10 15.34 36.09
N LEU A 27 2.15 15.77 34.83
CA LEU A 27 2.91 16.96 34.42
C LEU A 27 2.18 18.22 34.90
N ARG A 28 2.73 18.84 35.95
CA ARG A 28 2.29 20.13 36.49
C ARG A 28 3.12 21.25 35.86
N TRP A 29 2.51 22.02 34.97
CA TRP A 29 3.06 23.28 34.47
C TRP A 29 3.28 24.27 35.63
N ARG A 30 4.48 24.86 35.71
CA ARG A 30 4.85 25.92 36.65
C ARG A 30 5.10 27.21 35.86
N GLU A 31 4.15 28.13 35.94
CA GLU A 31 4.26 29.52 35.51
C GLU A 31 5.34 30.22 36.35
N GLY A 32 6.40 30.69 35.69
CA GLY A 32 7.50 31.44 36.30
C GLY A 32 7.47 32.89 35.84
N ARG A 33 6.78 33.75 36.60
CA ARG A 33 6.92 35.21 36.52
C ARG A 33 8.24 35.59 37.20
N SER A 34 9.11 36.32 36.53
CA SER A 34 10.27 36.95 37.19
C SER A 34 10.49 38.34 36.62
N GLU A 35 10.30 39.31 37.51
CA GLU A 35 10.55 40.74 37.33
C GLU A 35 12.06 41.00 37.22
N GLY A 36 12.43 42.03 36.46
CA GLY A 36 13.82 42.41 36.20
C GLY A 36 14.48 43.18 37.36
N PRO A 37 15.73 43.63 37.15
CA PRO A 37 16.05 44.98 37.62
C PRO A 37 16.93 45.82 36.68
N ASP A 38 16.74 47.12 36.86
CA ASP A 38 17.68 48.23 36.78
C ASP A 38 18.30 48.71 35.45
N GLN A 39 17.80 49.88 35.05
CA GLN A 39 18.46 50.85 34.20
C GLN A 39 19.47 51.69 34.99
N ARG A 40 20.77 51.61 34.65
CA ARG A 40 21.72 52.73 34.77
C ARG A 40 22.69 52.75 33.59
N SER A 41 22.75 53.93 32.96
CA SER A 41 23.49 54.41 31.79
C SER A 41 24.92 53.91 31.55
N ALA A 42 25.29 53.72 30.28
CA ALA A 42 26.54 54.23 29.70
C ALA A 42 26.58 54.27 28.14
N ALA A 43 26.81 55.49 27.62
CA ALA A 43 27.49 55.92 26.38
C ALA A 43 26.82 55.78 24.97
N PRO A 44 26.95 56.82 24.10
CA PRO A 44 26.24 56.95 22.81
C PRO A 44 26.95 56.25 21.62
N PRO A 45 26.21 55.93 20.53
CA PRO A 45 26.77 55.27 19.35
C PRO A 45 27.54 56.24 18.42
N PRO A 46 28.55 55.77 17.67
CA PRO A 46 29.27 56.57 16.67
C PRO A 46 28.44 56.82 15.40
N PRO A 47 28.69 57.92 14.63
CA PRO A 47 27.92 58.22 13.43
C PRO A 47 28.40 57.48 12.16
N LEU A 48 27.39 56.95 11.44
CA LEU A 48 27.16 56.65 10.01
C LEU A 48 28.32 56.39 9.01
N PRO A 49 28.04 55.53 8.02
CA PRO A 49 28.21 55.94 6.61
C PRO A 49 26.96 55.79 5.71
N GLU A 50 26.91 56.67 4.72
CA GLU A 50 25.96 56.97 3.63
C GLU A 50 25.31 55.80 2.84
N PRO A 51 24.17 56.04 2.16
CA PRO A 51 23.44 55.04 1.38
C PRO A 51 24.15 54.68 0.06
N ARG A 52 24.49 53.40 -0.11
CA ARG A 52 24.93 52.87 -1.41
C ARG A 52 23.74 52.35 -2.21
N THR A 53 23.39 53.10 -3.24
CA THR A 53 22.65 52.61 -4.41
C THR A 53 23.44 51.48 -5.08
N GLY A 54 22.78 50.35 -5.31
CA GLY A 54 23.36 49.22 -6.02
C GLY A 54 22.48 47.99 -5.91
N LEU A 55 21.38 47.97 -6.68
CA LEU A 55 20.55 46.79 -6.88
C LEU A 55 21.38 45.73 -7.63
N ALA A 56 22.09 44.89 -6.89
CA ALA A 56 22.69 43.67 -7.40
C ALA A 56 22.02 42.51 -6.66
N VAL A 57 20.91 42.02 -7.23
CA VAL A 57 20.38 40.70 -6.89
C VAL A 57 21.45 39.70 -7.32
N ARG A 58 22.38 39.40 -6.40
CA ARG A 58 23.21 38.21 -6.51
C ARG A 58 22.28 37.06 -6.16
N LEU A 59 21.75 36.40 -7.19
CA LEU A 59 21.22 35.04 -7.09
C LEU A 59 22.35 34.18 -6.54
N SER A 60 22.42 34.12 -5.22
CA SER A 60 23.18 33.12 -4.51
C SER A 60 22.38 31.84 -4.73
N VAL A 61 22.68 31.13 -5.82
CA VAL A 61 22.46 29.69 -5.86
C VAL A 61 23.44 29.15 -4.83
N THR A 62 23.04 29.16 -3.56
CA THR A 62 23.53 28.16 -2.64
C THR A 62 23.10 26.85 -3.27
N ALA A 63 24.05 26.12 -3.85
CA ALA A 63 23.94 24.69 -3.91
C ALA A 63 23.91 24.22 -2.44
N ASP A 64 22.73 24.36 -1.81
CA ASP A 64 22.32 23.46 -0.76
C ASP A 64 22.07 22.15 -1.50
N GLN A 65 23.17 21.46 -1.80
CA GLN A 65 23.12 20.04 -2.04
C GLN A 65 22.69 19.51 -0.68
N SER A 66 21.38 19.46 -0.46
CA SER A 66 20.77 18.88 0.72
C SER A 66 21.53 17.59 0.95
N ALA A 67 22.24 17.53 2.07
CA ALA A 67 22.88 16.32 2.49
C ALA A 67 21.76 15.29 2.48
N SER A 68 21.81 14.36 1.52
CA SER A 68 20.85 13.28 1.41
C SER A 68 20.76 12.69 2.81
N GLU A 69 19.60 12.80 3.43
CA GLU A 69 19.30 11.95 4.58
C GLU A 69 19.62 10.51 4.12
N PRO A 70 20.13 9.63 4.99
CA PRO A 70 20.48 8.28 4.58
C PRO A 70 19.21 7.56 4.11
N GLU A 71 18.93 7.66 2.80
CA GLU A 71 17.84 6.95 2.15
C GLU A 71 18.21 5.47 2.21
N ALA A 72 17.49 4.73 3.04
CA ALA A 72 17.73 3.31 3.19
C ALA A 72 17.37 2.60 1.89
N SER A 73 18.30 1.79 1.39
CA SER A 73 18.16 1.08 0.13
C SER A 73 18.35 -0.41 0.35
N LEU A 74 17.48 -1.22 -0.26
CA LEU A 74 17.69 -2.67 -0.34
C LEU A 74 18.95 -3.00 -1.15
N ALA A 75 19.53 -4.18 -0.90
CA ALA A 75 20.62 -4.67 -1.74
C ALA A 75 20.15 -4.82 -3.19
N ASP A 76 20.97 -4.41 -4.15
CA ASP A 76 20.69 -4.69 -5.57
C ASP A 76 20.92 -6.17 -5.87
N GLU A 77 19.93 -6.82 -6.49
CA GLU A 77 19.92 -8.26 -6.82
C GLU A 77 19.85 -8.48 -8.35
N PRO A 78 20.89 -8.12 -9.12
CA PRO A 78 20.85 -8.17 -10.58
C PRO A 78 20.75 -9.60 -11.14
N GLU A 79 21.26 -10.61 -10.43
CA GLU A 79 21.06 -12.02 -10.77
C GLU A 79 19.60 -12.47 -10.61
N VAL A 80 18.92 -12.07 -9.54
CA VAL A 80 17.49 -12.38 -9.34
C VAL A 80 16.66 -11.70 -10.41
N ARG A 81 16.91 -10.41 -10.68
CA ARG A 81 16.22 -9.64 -11.72
C ARG A 81 16.39 -10.27 -13.10
N ARG A 82 17.60 -10.74 -13.43
CA ARG A 82 17.86 -11.46 -14.69
C ARG A 82 17.14 -12.80 -14.76
N ALA A 83 17.12 -13.56 -13.67
CA ALA A 83 16.43 -14.85 -13.61
C ALA A 83 14.91 -14.68 -13.81
N LEU A 84 14.31 -13.67 -13.16
CA LEU A 84 12.91 -13.31 -13.32
C LEU A 84 12.58 -12.84 -14.76
N ALA A 85 13.45 -12.04 -15.36
CA ALA A 85 13.25 -11.53 -16.72
C ALA A 85 13.42 -12.60 -17.81
N ALA A 86 14.27 -13.60 -17.58
CA ALA A 86 14.51 -14.69 -18.52
C ALA A 86 13.48 -15.83 -18.42
N GLY A 87 12.87 -15.99 -17.24
CA GLY A 87 11.88 -17.03 -16.96
C GLY A 87 10.47 -16.70 -17.44
N ASP A 88 9.63 -17.74 -17.51
CA ASP A 88 8.19 -17.57 -17.62
C ASP A 88 7.56 -17.39 -16.23
N ARG A 89 6.24 -17.10 -16.18
CA ARG A 89 5.51 -16.98 -14.91
C ARG A 89 5.61 -18.24 -14.05
N THR A 90 5.71 -19.43 -14.64
CA THR A 90 5.79 -20.69 -13.88
C THR A 90 7.13 -20.87 -13.17
N SER A 91 8.19 -20.22 -13.67
CA SER A 91 9.55 -20.30 -13.14
C SER A 91 9.77 -19.47 -11.86
N VAL A 92 8.88 -18.54 -11.49
CA VAL A 92 9.07 -17.64 -10.33
C VAL A 92 9.31 -18.41 -9.03
N SER A 93 8.57 -19.50 -8.81
CA SER A 93 8.76 -20.38 -7.64
C SER A 93 10.16 -21.02 -7.59
N THR A 94 10.73 -21.35 -8.75
CA THR A 94 12.10 -21.88 -8.86
C THR A 94 13.14 -20.81 -8.57
N VAL A 95 12.90 -19.57 -8.99
CA VAL A 95 13.76 -18.42 -8.63
C VAL A 95 13.78 -18.21 -7.13
N VAL A 96 12.62 -18.23 -6.47
CA VAL A 96 12.55 -18.17 -4.99
C VAL A 96 13.32 -19.31 -4.33
N ALA A 97 13.21 -20.54 -4.83
CA ALA A 97 13.97 -21.67 -4.30
C ALA A 97 15.49 -21.51 -4.46
N GLY A 98 15.95 -20.85 -5.53
CA GLY A 98 17.36 -20.52 -5.74
C GLY A 98 17.85 -19.31 -4.93
N HIS A 99 16.94 -18.39 -4.58
CA HIS A 99 17.23 -17.14 -3.89
C HIS A 99 16.26 -16.93 -2.70
N PRO A 100 16.25 -17.80 -1.68
CA PRO A 100 15.20 -17.82 -0.66
C PRO A 100 15.20 -16.61 0.28
N SER A 101 16.30 -15.84 0.34
CA SER A 101 16.40 -14.60 1.11
C SER A 101 16.09 -13.34 0.30
N SER A 102 15.78 -13.46 -0.99
CA SER A 102 15.54 -12.32 -1.89
C SER A 102 14.12 -11.77 -1.70
N PRO A 103 13.96 -10.53 -1.19
CA PRO A 103 12.64 -9.89 -1.11
C PRO A 103 12.04 -9.74 -2.50
N LEU A 104 12.87 -9.43 -3.51
CA LEU A 104 12.40 -9.28 -4.89
C LEU A 104 11.76 -10.57 -5.43
N ALA A 105 12.40 -11.73 -5.23
CA ALA A 105 11.84 -13.00 -5.68
C ALA A 105 10.50 -13.32 -5.00
N TRP A 106 10.38 -13.06 -3.69
CA TRP A 106 9.13 -13.25 -2.95
C TRP A 106 8.04 -12.28 -3.38
N THR A 107 8.37 -11.02 -3.67
CA THR A 107 7.43 -10.01 -4.18
C THR A 107 6.86 -10.43 -5.53
N GLU A 108 7.68 -10.90 -6.47
CA GLU A 108 7.18 -11.40 -7.76
C GLU A 108 6.27 -12.62 -7.58
N LEU A 109 6.59 -13.52 -6.65
CA LEU A 109 5.74 -14.67 -6.35
C LEU A 109 4.39 -14.25 -5.76
N ALA A 110 4.39 -13.21 -4.92
CA ALA A 110 3.16 -12.64 -4.37
C ALA A 110 2.30 -11.98 -5.45
N ASP A 111 2.92 -11.19 -6.34
CA ASP A 111 2.22 -10.52 -7.44
C ASP A 111 1.64 -11.54 -8.44
N LEU A 112 2.37 -12.63 -8.69
CA LEU A 112 1.85 -13.76 -9.48
C LEU A 112 0.60 -14.36 -8.83
N ALA A 113 0.67 -14.69 -7.54
CA ALA A 113 -0.47 -15.26 -6.81
C ALA A 113 -1.67 -14.29 -6.78
N ASP A 114 -1.42 -12.98 -6.62
CA ASP A 114 -2.45 -11.95 -6.68
C ASP A 114 -3.13 -11.91 -8.06
N SER A 115 -2.34 -11.94 -9.13
CA SER A 115 -2.85 -11.93 -10.51
C SER A 115 -3.72 -13.16 -10.84
N GLU A 116 -3.51 -14.27 -10.12
CA GLU A 116 -4.29 -15.51 -10.25
C GLU A 116 -5.48 -15.56 -9.28
N GLY A 117 -5.71 -14.52 -8.49
CA GLY A 117 -6.80 -14.45 -7.51
C GLY A 117 -6.57 -15.31 -6.26
N ARG A 118 -5.33 -15.79 -6.04
CA ARG A 118 -4.95 -16.62 -4.89
C ARG A 118 -4.63 -15.75 -3.68
N ALA A 119 -5.67 -15.18 -3.06
CA ALA A 119 -5.54 -14.17 -2.02
C ALA A 119 -4.77 -14.65 -0.77
N ILE A 120 -4.93 -15.93 -0.37
CA ILE A 120 -4.22 -16.47 0.79
C ILE A 120 -2.72 -16.56 0.50
N GLU A 121 -2.36 -17.12 -0.65
CA GLU A 121 -0.97 -17.26 -1.09
C GLU A 121 -0.32 -15.90 -1.33
N SER A 122 -1.01 -14.97 -2.00
CA SER A 122 -0.56 -13.59 -2.19
C SER A 122 -0.24 -12.92 -0.85
N PHE A 123 -1.15 -13.01 0.13
CA PHE A 123 -0.92 -12.46 1.46
C PHE A 123 0.28 -13.12 2.15
N ALA A 124 0.40 -14.45 2.08
CA ALA A 124 1.50 -15.18 2.71
C ALA A 124 2.86 -14.83 2.09
N PHE A 125 2.98 -14.84 0.76
CA PHE A 125 4.22 -14.52 0.06
C PHE A 125 4.62 -13.06 0.25
N ALA A 126 3.67 -12.13 0.16
CA ALA A 126 3.95 -10.72 0.39
C ALA A 126 4.39 -10.43 1.84
N SER A 127 3.87 -11.20 2.81
CA SER A 127 4.33 -11.11 4.21
C SER A 127 5.82 -11.47 4.31
N VAL A 128 6.23 -12.58 3.71
CA VAL A 128 7.64 -13.03 3.71
C VAL A 128 8.53 -12.02 2.99
N ALA A 129 8.10 -11.50 1.84
CA ALA A 129 8.83 -10.46 1.11
C ALA A 129 9.06 -9.21 1.97
N ALA A 130 7.99 -8.72 2.62
CA ALA A 130 8.06 -7.53 3.46
C ALA A 130 8.95 -7.75 4.70
N ASP A 131 8.94 -8.94 5.30
CA ASP A 131 9.79 -9.26 6.45
C ASP A 131 11.27 -9.27 6.06
N PHE A 132 11.66 -9.96 4.98
CA PHE A 132 13.05 -9.93 4.49
C PHE A 132 13.51 -8.53 4.06
N ALA A 133 12.61 -7.75 3.44
CA ALA A 133 12.92 -6.38 3.09
C ALA A 133 13.19 -5.52 4.33
N ARG A 134 12.34 -5.60 5.36
CA ARG A 134 12.57 -4.86 6.62
C ARG A 134 13.87 -5.30 7.30
N GLU A 135 14.16 -6.60 7.32
CA GLU A 135 15.42 -7.12 7.86
C GLU A 135 16.63 -6.51 7.13
N GLN A 136 16.61 -6.46 5.80
CA GLN A 136 17.68 -5.86 5.01
C GLN A 136 17.78 -4.34 5.19
N LEU A 137 16.65 -3.63 5.19
CA LEU A 137 16.60 -2.19 5.43
C LEU A 137 17.15 -1.86 6.81
N THR A 138 16.74 -2.59 7.86
CA THR A 138 17.25 -2.40 9.22
C THR A 138 18.75 -2.71 9.31
N ALA A 139 19.24 -3.72 8.59
CA ALA A 139 20.68 -3.96 8.48
C ALA A 139 21.42 -2.81 7.76
N ALA A 140 20.76 -2.09 6.87
CA ALA A 140 21.26 -0.89 6.20
C ALA A 140 21.07 0.42 7.03
N GLY A 141 20.51 0.33 8.24
CA GLY A 141 20.34 1.46 9.16
C GLY A 141 18.93 2.07 9.21
N TRP A 142 17.99 1.56 8.43
CA TRP A 142 16.58 2.01 8.43
C TRP A 142 15.88 1.70 9.75
N GLN A 143 15.04 2.62 10.23
CA GLN A 143 14.09 2.41 11.31
C GLN A 143 12.64 2.45 10.80
N PRO A 144 11.70 1.73 11.46
CA PRO A 144 10.28 1.83 11.12
C PRO A 144 9.77 3.27 11.16
N GLY A 145 9.29 3.75 10.01
CA GLY A 145 8.81 5.12 9.83
C GLY A 145 9.77 6.02 9.03
N ASP A 146 10.99 5.58 8.79
CA ASP A 146 11.92 6.27 7.89
C ASP A 146 11.49 6.07 6.42
N LEU A 147 11.88 7.01 5.57
CA LEU A 147 11.58 7.00 4.15
C LEU A 147 12.29 5.84 3.43
N VAL A 148 11.59 5.27 2.45
CA VAL A 148 12.11 4.23 1.55
C VAL A 148 11.68 4.62 0.13
N PRO A 149 12.49 5.43 -0.58
CA PRO A 149 12.04 6.11 -1.79
C PRO A 149 11.87 5.15 -2.97
N TRP A 150 10.80 5.33 -3.75
CA TRP A 150 10.50 4.58 -4.98
C TRP A 150 11.53 4.79 -6.10
N SER A 151 12.24 5.92 -6.08
CA SER A 151 13.28 6.25 -7.07
C SER A 151 14.38 5.20 -7.09
N ASP A 152 14.65 4.59 -5.93
CA ASP A 152 15.57 3.47 -5.81
C ASP A 152 14.90 2.19 -6.30
N GLU A 153 15.41 1.65 -7.40
CA GLU A 153 14.89 0.41 -7.99
C GLU A 153 14.84 -0.76 -6.99
N PRO A 154 15.87 -1.02 -6.15
CA PRO A 154 15.82 -2.12 -5.17
C PRO A 154 14.65 -1.99 -4.20
N ASN A 155 14.33 -0.77 -3.76
CA ASN A 155 13.28 -0.48 -2.78
C ASN A 155 11.87 -0.81 -3.28
N ARG A 156 11.67 -0.88 -4.59
CA ARG A 156 10.36 -1.22 -5.17
C ARG A 156 9.89 -2.61 -4.74
N ALA A 157 10.80 -3.54 -4.43
CA ALA A 157 10.44 -4.86 -3.92
C ALA A 157 9.63 -4.76 -2.60
N TYR A 158 10.08 -3.90 -1.67
CA TYR A 158 9.40 -3.64 -0.40
C TYR A 158 8.06 -2.95 -0.59
N LEU A 159 8.04 -1.86 -1.37
CA LEU A 159 6.84 -1.04 -1.59
C LEU A 159 5.75 -1.85 -2.31
N ARG A 160 6.11 -2.66 -3.30
CA ARG A 160 5.20 -3.60 -3.96
C ARG A 160 4.70 -4.68 -3.00
N ALA A 161 5.57 -5.27 -2.17
CA ALA A 161 5.15 -6.26 -1.18
C ALA A 161 4.10 -5.70 -0.21
N LEU A 162 4.28 -4.47 0.29
CA LEU A 162 3.30 -3.81 1.15
C LEU A 162 1.95 -3.63 0.44
N ASP A 163 1.96 -3.15 -0.81
CA ASP A 163 0.71 -2.94 -1.56
C ASP A 163 0.00 -4.26 -1.87
N THR A 164 0.73 -5.28 -2.29
CA THR A 164 0.16 -6.61 -2.57
C THR A 164 -0.38 -7.27 -1.29
N GLN A 165 0.36 -7.19 -0.18
CA GLN A 165 -0.13 -7.67 1.13
C GLN A 165 -1.39 -6.90 1.57
N ARG A 166 -1.42 -5.58 1.34
CA ARG A 166 -2.58 -4.73 1.65
C ARG A 166 -3.80 -5.14 0.84
N ARG A 167 -3.67 -5.33 -0.47
CA ARG A 167 -4.76 -5.75 -1.37
C ARG A 167 -5.27 -7.15 -1.00
N ALA A 168 -4.37 -8.09 -0.75
CA ALA A 168 -4.74 -9.43 -0.31
C ALA A 168 -5.44 -9.42 1.07
N ALA A 169 -4.96 -8.59 2.01
CA ALA A 169 -5.62 -8.40 3.31
C ALA A 169 -7.05 -7.87 3.17
N GLN A 170 -7.30 -6.94 2.24
CA GLN A 170 -8.66 -6.46 1.94
C GLN A 170 -9.55 -7.58 1.42
N SER A 171 -9.07 -8.38 0.47
CA SER A 171 -9.82 -9.53 -0.06
C SER A 171 -10.13 -10.59 0.99
N LEU A 172 -9.29 -10.72 2.03
CA LEU A 172 -9.49 -11.64 3.16
C LEU A 172 -10.36 -11.05 4.29
N GLY A 173 -10.82 -9.80 4.17
CA GLY A 173 -11.61 -9.13 5.21
C GLY A 173 -10.80 -8.62 6.41
N LEU A 174 -9.47 -8.53 6.29
CA LEU A 174 -8.56 -8.07 7.34
C LEU A 174 -8.39 -6.55 7.30
N GLY A 175 -9.48 -5.81 7.51
CA GLY A 175 -9.54 -4.35 7.36
C GLY A 175 -8.47 -3.57 8.14
N ASP A 176 -8.30 -3.86 9.43
CA ASP A 176 -7.29 -3.19 10.27
C ASP A 176 -5.85 -3.45 9.79
N ARG A 177 -5.59 -4.65 9.27
CA ARG A 177 -4.29 -5.02 8.72
C ARG A 177 -4.02 -4.24 7.44
N ALA A 178 -5.01 -4.17 6.55
CA ALA A 178 -4.92 -3.38 5.33
C ALA A 178 -4.69 -1.90 5.61
N ALA A 179 -5.38 -1.32 6.60
CA ALA A 179 -5.17 0.09 6.98
C ALA A 179 -3.73 0.36 7.43
N ARG A 180 -3.19 -0.47 8.35
CA ARG A 180 -1.80 -0.31 8.83
C ARG A 180 -0.77 -0.46 7.71
N LEU A 181 -0.99 -1.39 6.77
CA LEU A 181 -0.11 -1.57 5.61
C LEU A 181 -0.18 -0.37 4.66
N ALA A 182 -1.36 0.25 4.50
CA ALA A 182 -1.51 1.47 3.72
C ALA A 182 -0.76 2.64 4.37
N ASP A 183 -0.88 2.79 5.68
CA ASP A 183 -0.18 3.83 6.44
C ASP A 183 1.34 3.65 6.36
N GLU A 184 1.83 2.41 6.49
CA GLU A 184 3.25 2.09 6.36
C GLU A 184 3.78 2.40 4.95
N LEU A 185 3.04 2.00 3.91
CA LEU A 185 3.39 2.30 2.52
C LEU A 185 3.44 3.81 2.24
N ALA A 186 2.42 4.55 2.69
CA ALA A 186 2.36 6.00 2.51
C ALA A 186 3.44 6.75 3.32
N THR A 187 3.81 6.21 4.48
CA THR A 187 4.92 6.74 5.29
C THR A 187 6.26 6.51 4.61
N ALA A 188 6.47 5.32 4.04
CA ALA A 188 7.69 4.97 3.33
C ALA A 188 7.88 5.81 2.06
N ASP A 189 6.84 5.94 1.23
CA ASP A 189 6.80 6.83 0.06
C ASP A 189 5.34 7.15 -0.32
N ALA A 190 4.94 8.41 -0.20
CA ALA A 190 3.58 8.87 -0.48
C ALA A 190 3.15 8.72 -1.96
N GLY A 191 4.11 8.68 -2.89
CA GLY A 191 3.87 8.50 -4.32
C GLY A 191 3.84 7.03 -4.77
N ALA A 192 4.38 6.11 -3.97
CA ALA A 192 4.47 4.69 -4.30
C ALA A 192 3.11 4.05 -4.63
N PRO A 193 2.01 4.26 -3.87
CA PRO A 193 0.72 3.66 -4.21
C PRO A 193 0.24 3.98 -5.64
N ALA A 194 0.40 5.24 -6.06
CA ALA A 194 -0.01 5.68 -7.39
C ALA A 194 0.90 5.09 -8.48
N ARG A 195 2.22 5.03 -8.23
CA ARG A 195 3.19 4.44 -9.17
C ARG A 195 2.97 2.94 -9.34
N ILE A 196 2.78 2.21 -8.24
CA ILE A 196 2.44 0.77 -8.25
C ILE A 196 1.18 0.54 -9.08
N ALA A 197 0.12 1.31 -8.81
CA ALA A 197 -1.13 1.19 -9.54
C ALA A 197 -0.98 1.43 -11.05
N SER A 198 -0.05 2.28 -11.48
CA SER A 198 0.22 2.55 -12.91
C SER A 198 1.20 1.59 -13.58
N GLU A 199 2.22 1.13 -12.86
CA GLU A 199 3.35 0.37 -13.42
C GLU A 199 3.18 -1.14 -13.24
N PHE A 200 2.52 -1.56 -12.16
CA PHE A 200 2.40 -2.96 -11.75
C PHE A 200 0.94 -3.39 -11.62
N THR A 201 0.02 -2.74 -12.35
CA THR A 201 -1.39 -3.17 -12.37
C THR A 201 -1.43 -4.66 -12.71
N PRO A 202 -1.90 -5.53 -11.79
CA PRO A 202 -2.20 -6.90 -12.17
C PRO A 202 -3.26 -6.75 -13.23
N THR A 203 -2.96 -7.19 -14.45
CA THR A 203 -3.85 -7.12 -15.59
C THR A 203 -5.18 -7.70 -15.16
N GLN A 204 -6.13 -6.83 -14.79
CA GLN A 204 -7.53 -7.21 -14.71
C GLN A 204 -7.79 -7.83 -16.06
N LEU A 205 -8.24 -9.08 -16.04
CA LEU A 205 -8.78 -9.76 -17.20
C LEU A 205 -9.79 -8.81 -17.84
N ILE A 206 -9.33 -8.02 -18.83
CA ILE A 206 -10.17 -7.62 -19.94
C ILE A 206 -10.54 -8.95 -20.57
N THR A 207 -11.62 -9.52 -20.04
CA THR A 207 -12.42 -10.47 -20.78
C THR A 207 -12.92 -9.65 -21.94
N ILE A 208 -12.16 -9.65 -23.04
CA ILE A 208 -12.73 -9.43 -24.35
C ILE A 208 -13.82 -10.49 -24.49
N ILE A 209 -15.03 -10.13 -24.08
CA ILE A 209 -16.23 -10.84 -24.51
C ILE A 209 -16.13 -10.78 -26.03
N SER A 210 -15.77 -11.90 -26.65
CA SER A 210 -15.74 -12.01 -28.10
C SER A 210 -17.16 -11.70 -28.56
N THR A 211 -17.36 -10.58 -29.24
CA THR A 211 -18.65 -10.08 -29.74
C THR A 211 -19.23 -10.94 -30.87
N SER A 212 -18.92 -12.23 -30.90
CA SER A 212 -19.29 -13.15 -31.97
C SER A 212 -20.61 -13.89 -31.72
N GLU A 213 -21.26 -13.74 -30.55
CA GLU A 213 -22.47 -14.52 -30.22
C GLU A 213 -23.81 -13.77 -30.24
N THR A 214 -23.87 -12.49 -30.61
CA THR A 214 -25.17 -11.79 -30.70
C THR A 214 -25.28 -10.85 -31.90
N PHE A 215 -25.28 -11.43 -33.10
CA PHE A 215 -26.07 -10.87 -34.18
C PHE A 215 -26.68 -11.98 -35.03
N THR A 216 -27.77 -12.55 -34.53
CA THR A 216 -28.71 -13.30 -35.37
C THR A 216 -29.47 -12.26 -36.20
N PRO A 217 -29.29 -12.17 -37.54
CA PRO A 217 -30.16 -11.33 -38.32
C PRO A 217 -31.56 -11.94 -38.24
N ALA A 218 -32.46 -11.29 -37.50
CA ALA A 218 -33.87 -11.61 -37.56
C ALA A 218 -34.33 -11.36 -39.00
N THR A 219 -34.67 -12.46 -39.67
CA THR A 219 -35.32 -12.49 -40.98
C THR A 219 -36.57 -11.61 -40.93
N SER A 220 -36.65 -10.70 -41.89
CA SER A 220 -37.77 -9.85 -42.33
C SER A 220 -39.04 -9.86 -41.47
N VAL A 221 -39.38 -8.71 -40.88
CA VAL A 221 -40.74 -8.42 -40.41
C VAL A 221 -41.39 -7.47 -41.41
N GLU A 222 -42.39 -7.99 -42.13
CA GLU A 222 -43.33 -7.20 -42.93
C GLU A 222 -44.04 -6.16 -42.04
N THR A 223 -43.99 -4.90 -42.46
CA THR A 223 -44.70 -3.81 -41.83
C THR A 223 -46.19 -3.90 -42.14
N HIS A 224 -47.00 -4.32 -41.17
CA HIS A 224 -48.45 -4.12 -41.21
C HIS A 224 -48.80 -2.75 -40.61
N THR A 225 -49.07 -1.80 -41.50
CA THR A 225 -49.60 -0.47 -41.18
C THR A 225 -51.09 -0.57 -40.84
N GLY A 226 -51.47 -0.05 -39.67
CA GLY A 226 -52.86 0.35 -39.40
C GLY A 226 -53.31 0.05 -37.98
N ASP A 227 -53.09 1.01 -37.07
CA ASP A 227 -54.08 1.32 -36.04
C ASP A 227 -54.81 2.58 -36.54
N PRO A 228 -56.14 2.73 -36.37
CA PRO A 228 -56.54 3.38 -35.12
C PRO A 228 -57.95 3.05 -34.58
N LEU A 229 -58.10 3.39 -33.28
CA LEU A 229 -59.32 3.76 -32.54
C LEU A 229 -60.26 2.64 -32.07
N ALA A 230 -60.42 2.50 -30.74
CA ALA A 230 -61.62 2.98 -30.02
C ALA A 230 -61.59 2.66 -28.50
N GLU A 231 -62.28 3.54 -27.76
CA GLU A 231 -62.47 3.68 -26.31
C GLU A 231 -62.89 2.45 -25.47
N PRO A 232 -62.73 2.52 -24.13
CA PRO A 232 -63.13 1.48 -23.20
C PRO A 232 -64.63 1.57 -22.88
N ALA A 233 -65.38 0.50 -23.10
CA ALA A 233 -66.74 0.36 -22.63
C ALA A 233 -66.95 -0.95 -21.87
N ALA A 234 -67.71 -0.80 -20.79
CA ALA A 234 -67.97 -1.73 -19.71
C ALA A 234 -68.60 -3.06 -20.12
N SER A 235 -68.22 -4.09 -19.36
CA SER A 235 -69.06 -5.10 -18.71
C SER A 235 -70.55 -5.12 -19.10
N ASP A 236 -71.00 -6.20 -19.76
CA ASP A 236 -72.19 -6.94 -19.33
C ASP A 236 -72.25 -8.38 -19.90
N ALA A 237 -72.81 -9.25 -19.07
CA ALA A 237 -73.66 -10.40 -19.34
C ALA A 237 -73.19 -11.63 -20.16
N ALA A 238 -73.40 -12.77 -19.47
CA ALA A 238 -73.94 -14.05 -19.95
C ALA A 238 -72.99 -14.96 -20.75
N ALA A 239 -73.08 -16.29 -20.75
CA ALA A 239 -73.76 -17.35 -20.00
C ALA A 239 -73.37 -18.66 -20.73
N GLY A 240 -73.61 -19.83 -20.12
CA GLY A 240 -73.62 -21.13 -20.82
C GLY A 240 -72.54 -22.08 -20.30
N GLU A 241 -72.92 -23.11 -19.53
CA GLU A 241 -73.31 -24.46 -20.00
C GLU A 241 -72.04 -25.30 -20.26
N ASP A 242 -71.80 -26.45 -19.64
CA ASP A 242 -72.66 -27.60 -19.33
C ASP A 242 -72.16 -28.32 -18.06
#